data_AF-A0AAP8JEC1-F1
#
_entry.id   AF-A0AAP8JEC1-F1
#
_cell.length_a   1.000
_cell.length_b   1.000
_cell.length_c   1.000
_cell.angle_alpha   90.00
_cell.angle_beta   90.00
_cell.angle_gamma   90.00
#
_symmetry.space_group_name_H-M   'P 1'
#
loop_
_entity.id
_entity.type
_entity.pdbx_description
1 polymer ?
#
loop_
_entity_poly.entity_id
_entity_poly.type
_entity_poly.pdbx_seq_one_letter_code
_entity_poly.pdbx_strand_id
1 'polypeptide(L)' 'MWSKESREKQSNRFINPFKVIDYCGDVIAVYKNSVEAQRAGGFQSNAIRQVLNGRAKTHKSFTFERISVDDYLEYIGEE' A
#
# COMPACT_ATOMS: atom_id res chain seq x y z
N MET A 1 0.94 -12.97 -23.08
CA MET A 1 -0.10 -12.06 -22.55
C MET A 1 -0.45 -12.55 -21.15
N TRP A 2 -0.24 -11.75 -20.10
CA TRP A 2 -0.45 -12.23 -18.73
C TRP A 2 -1.94 -12.15 -18.35
N SER A 3 -2.60 -13.28 -18.10
CA SER A 3 -4.01 -13.35 -17.71
C SER A 3 -4.29 -12.61 -16.41
N LYS A 4 -5.44 -11.92 -16.32
CA LYS A 4 -5.87 -11.18 -15.11
C LYS A 4 -5.77 -12.04 -13.84
N GLU A 5 -6.19 -13.29 -13.93
CA GLU A 5 -6.18 -14.26 -12.83
C GLU A 5 -4.76 -14.55 -12.28
N SER A 6 -3.74 -14.60 -13.15
CA SER A 6 -2.36 -14.83 -12.73
C SER A 6 -1.77 -13.61 -11.99
N ARG A 7 -2.17 -12.40 -12.41
CA ARG A 7 -1.81 -11.14 -11.75
C ARG A 7 -2.45 -11.01 -10.37
N GLU A 8 -3.71 -11.42 -10.25
CA GLU A 8 -4.45 -11.41 -8.99
C GLU A 8 -3.88 -12.45 -8.01
N LYS A 9 -3.58 -13.68 -8.47
CA LYS A 9 -2.91 -14.70 -7.65
C LYS A 9 -1.53 -14.25 -7.16
N GLN A 10 -0.72 -13.61 -8.00
CA GLN A 10 0.59 -13.12 -7.59
C GLN A 10 0.50 -11.91 -6.63
N SER A 11 -0.45 -11.00 -6.87
CA SER A 11 -0.64 -9.83 -6.01
C SER A 11 -1.23 -10.17 -4.64
N ASN A 12 -1.98 -11.26 -4.52
CA ASN A 12 -2.44 -11.77 -3.22
C ASN A 12 -1.32 -12.52 -2.45
N ARG A 13 -0.26 -12.95 -3.13
CA ARG A 13 0.80 -13.79 -2.54
C ARG A 13 1.98 -12.99 -1.97
N PHE A 14 2.16 -11.75 -2.40
CA PHE A 14 3.24 -10.87 -1.92
C PHE A 14 2.67 -9.85 -0.94
N ILE A 15 3.06 -9.98 0.33
CA ILE A 15 2.93 -8.91 1.32
C ILE A 15 3.98 -7.87 0.93
N ASN A 16 3.53 -6.68 0.56
CA ASN A 16 4.38 -5.52 0.25
C ASN A 16 3.75 -4.32 0.95
N PRO A 17 3.90 -4.28 2.27
CA PRO A 17 3.08 -3.45 3.11
C PRO A 17 3.60 -2.02 3.11
N PHE A 18 2.69 -1.08 3.34
CA PHE A 18 3.01 0.32 3.48
C PHE A 18 2.01 1.02 4.39
N LYS A 19 2.48 2.07 5.05
CA LYS A 19 1.65 3.00 5.82
C LYS A 19 1.20 4.16 4.94
N VAL A 20 0.02 4.69 5.25
CA VAL A 20 -0.54 5.91 4.67
C VAL A 20 -0.39 7.02 5.69
N ILE A 21 0.27 8.09 5.29
CA ILE A 21 0.59 9.22 6.16
C ILE A 21 -0.13 10.44 5.61
N ASP A 22 -0.81 11.18 6.48
CA ASP A 22 -1.48 12.42 6.10
C ASP A 22 -0.50 13.59 5.93
N TYR A 23 -1.05 14.80 5.75
CA TYR A 23 -0.24 16.01 5.58
C TYR A 23 0.33 16.56 6.89
N CYS A 24 -0.19 16.11 8.04
CA CYS A 24 0.31 16.43 9.38
C CYS A 24 1.49 15.53 9.78
N GLY A 25 1.64 14.37 9.11
CA GLY A 25 2.67 13.37 9.41
C GLY A 25 2.13 12.17 10.20
N ASP A 26 0.82 12.08 10.40
CA ASP A 26 0.18 11.03 11.18
C ASP A 26 -0.11 9.80 10.31
N VAL A 27 0.13 8.61 10.87
CA VAL A 27 -0.22 7.33 10.24
C VAL A 27 -1.72 7.09 10.41
N ILE A 28 -2.45 7.13 9.30
CA ILE A 28 -3.91 7.00 9.32
C ILE A 28 -4.41 5.63 8.87
N ALA A 29 -3.58 4.85 8.19
CA ALA A 29 -3.91 3.51 7.74
C ALA A 29 -2.64 2.72 7.39
N VAL A 30 -2.76 1.40 7.43
CA VAL A 30 -1.73 0.47 6.97
C VAL A 30 -2.39 -0.56 6.05
N TYR A 31 -1.73 -0.89 4.94
CA TYR A 31 -2.23 -1.85 3.96
C TYR A 31 -1.17 -2.90 3.64
N LYS A 32 -1.59 -4.15 3.47
CA LYS A 32 -0.70 -5.26 3.10
C LYS A 32 -0.10 -5.11 1.71
N ASN A 33 -0.84 -4.46 0.80
CA ASN A 33 -0.40 -4.15 -0.56
C ASN A 33 -1.33 -3.15 -1.27
N SER A 34 -0.90 -2.74 -2.48
CA SER A 34 -1.59 -1.73 -3.29
C SER A 34 -2.98 -2.14 -3.80
N VAL A 35 -3.32 -3.43 -3.79
CA VAL A 35 -4.66 -3.93 -4.20
C VAL A 35 -5.64 -3.78 -3.05
N GLU A 36 -5.20 -4.08 -1.83
CA GLU A 36 -6.00 -3.82 -0.63
C GLU A 36 -6.30 -2.33 -0.45
N ALA A 37 -5.28 -1.49 -0.57
CA ALA A 37 -5.45 -0.03 -0.50
C ALA A 37 -6.41 0.51 -1.57
N GLN A 38 -6.48 -0.14 -2.74
CA GLN A 38 -7.45 0.21 -3.77
C GLN A 38 -8.88 -0.19 -3.39
N ARG A 39 -9.06 -1.39 -2.83
CA ARG A 39 -10.37 -1.92 -2.46
C ARG A 39 -10.95 -1.27 -1.20
N ALA A 40 -10.14 -1.11 -0.16
CA ALA A 40 -10.56 -0.58 1.14
C ALA A 40 -10.39 0.93 1.23
N GLY A 41 -9.27 1.48 0.76
CA GLY A 41 -8.92 2.90 0.88
C GLY A 41 -9.28 3.77 -0.32
N GLY A 42 -9.79 3.19 -1.41
CA GLY A 42 -10.15 3.93 -2.62
C GLY A 42 -8.96 4.62 -3.31
N PHE A 43 -7.75 4.11 -3.11
CA PHE A 43 -6.53 4.62 -3.73
C PHE A 43 -6.29 3.96 -5.10
N GLN A 44 -5.59 4.66 -6.00
CA GLN A 44 -5.17 4.05 -7.26
C GLN A 44 -3.82 3.36 -7.10
N SER A 45 -3.74 2.05 -7.35
CA SER A 45 -2.50 1.28 -7.16
C SER A 45 -1.31 1.84 -7.97
N ASN A 46 -1.55 2.40 -9.16
CA ASN A 46 -0.51 3.06 -9.94
C ASN A 46 -0.01 4.35 -9.29
N ALA A 47 -0.91 5.17 -8.72
CA ALA A 47 -0.54 6.39 -8.02
C ALA A 47 0.26 6.08 -6.74
N ILE A 48 -0.17 5.06 -5.98
CA ILE A 48 0.59 4.54 -4.82
C ILE A 48 2.02 4.19 -5.24
N ARG A 49 2.18 3.40 -6.32
CA ARG A 49 3.52 3.02 -6.81
C ARG A 49 4.35 4.22 -7.28
N GLN A 50 3.74 5.23 -7.89
CA GLN A 50 4.46 6.44 -8.28
C GLN A 50 5.01 7.18 -7.07
N VAL A 51 4.23 7.30 -6.00
CA VAL A 51 4.68 7.94 -4.75
C VAL A 51 5.74 7.10 -4.05
N LEU A 52 5.51 5.80 -3.87
CA LEU A 52 6.47 4.88 -3.24
C LEU A 52 7.82 4.78 -3.99
N ASN A 53 7.85 5.09 -5.29
CA ASN A 53 9.06 5.10 -6.10
C ASN A 53 9.65 6.52 -6.26
N GLY A 54 9.15 7.51 -5.53
CA GLY A 54 9.63 8.91 -5.58
C GLY A 54 9.31 9.66 -6.88
N ARG A 55 8.45 9.12 -7.75
CA ARG A 55 8.03 9.77 -9.01
C ARG A 55 6.93 10.81 -8.80
N ALA A 56 6.22 10.72 -7.69
CA ALA A 56 5.25 11.71 -7.23
C ALA A 56 5.48 11.95 -5.73
N LYS A 57 5.18 13.16 -5.23
CA LYS A 57 5.33 13.47 -3.80
C LYS A 57 4.20 12.89 -2.96
N THR A 58 2.97 13.00 -3.46
CA THR A 58 1.74 12.67 -2.73
C THR A 58 0.67 12.16 -3.68
N HIS A 59 -0.34 11.47 -3.14
CA HIS A 59 -1.60 11.19 -3.84
C HIS A 59 -2.77 11.50 -2.90
N LYS A 60 -3.71 12.33 -3.35
CA LYS A 60 -4.85 12.79 -2.53
C LYS A 60 -4.43 13.40 -1.17
N SER A 61 -3.35 14.18 -1.15
CA SER A 61 -2.75 14.76 0.06
C SER A 61 -2.14 13.75 1.05
N PHE A 62 -2.06 12.47 0.69
CA PHE A 62 -1.37 11.45 1.48
C PHE A 62 0.00 11.12 0.88
N THR A 63 0.94 10.76 1.74
CA THR A 63 2.18 10.08 1.37
C THR A 63 2.09 8.61 1.73
N PHE A 64 2.98 7.79 1.14
CA PHE A 64 3.05 6.37 1.43
C PHE A 64 4.50 5.99 1.71
N GLU A 65 4.70 5.12 2.68
CA GLU A 65 6.02 4.66 3.09
C GLU A 65 5.99 3.15 3.27
N ARG A 66 6.96 2.45 2.65
CA ARG A 66 7.08 0.99 2.80
C ARG A 66 7.48 0.66 4.24
N ILE A 67 6.91 -0.41 4.76
CA ILE A 67 7.24 -0.96 6.07
C ILE A 67 7.65 -2.42 5.95
N SER A 68 8.24 -2.98 7.01
CA SER A 68 8.54 -4.41 7.05
C SER A 68 7.25 -5.24 7.20
N VAL A 69 7.32 -6.55 6.97
CA VAL A 69 6.17 -7.43 7.23
C VAL A 69 5.90 -7.53 8.74
N ASP A 70 6.96 -7.54 9.55
CA ASP A 70 6.84 -7.60 11.01
C ASP A 70 6.17 -6.33 11.56
N ASP A 71 6.59 -5.15 11.07
CA ASP A 71 5.95 -3.87 11.45
C ASP A 71 4.46 -3.89 11.07
N TYR A 72 4.13 -4.42 9.88
CA TYR A 72 2.75 -4.55 9.42
C TYR A 72 1.90 -5.40 10.37
N LEU A 73 2.44 -6.54 10.79
CA LEU A 73 1.81 -7.47 11.73
C LEU A 73 1.59 -6.80 13.10
N GLU A 74 2.60 -6.07 13.59
CA GLU A 74 2.49 -5.26 14.82
C GLU A 74 1.39 -4.20 14.71
N TYR A 75 1.30 -3.49 13.58
CA TYR A 75 0.26 -2.48 13.35
C TYR A 75 -1.16 -3.04 13.35
N ILE A 76 -1.37 -4.28 12.87
CA ILE A 76 -2.70 -4.90 12.82
C ILE A 76 -3.02 -5.72 14.07
N GLY A 77 -2.07 -5.88 14.99
CA GLY A 77 -2.25 -6.66 16.22
C GLY A 77 -2.33 -8.17 16.00
N GLU A 78 -1.73 -8.68 14.92
CA GLU A 78 -1.58 -10.12 14.66
C GLU A 78 -0.11 -10.49 14.93
N GLU A 79 0.17 -11.25 16.00
CA GLU A 79 1.49 -11.81 16.32
C GLU A 79 1.53 -13.32 16.02
#